data_AF-A0A914R708-F1
#
_entry.id   AF-A0A914R708-F1
#
_cell.length_a   1.000
_cell.length_b   1.000
_cell.length_c   1.000
_cell.angle_alpha   90.00
_cell.angle_beta   90.00
_cell.angle_gamma   90.00
#
_symmetry.space_group_name_H-M   'P 1'
#
loop_
_entity.id
_entity.type
_entity.pdbx_description
1 polymer ?
#
loop_
_entity_poly.entity_id
_entity_poly.type
_entity_poly.pdbx_seq_one_letter_code
_entity_poly.pdbx_strand_id
1 'polypeptide(L)'
;MGSVEAVKYSKCHCRKRSRFLIHEEGLRAYEVIPNCLLDEQTIYLLNPCGDFHIGGPQCDAGLTGRKIIVDTYGGWGAHGGGAFSGKDPTKVIH
;
A
#
# COMPACT_ATOMS: atom_id res chain seq x y z
N MET A 1 0.35 13.64 20.71
CA MET A 1 -0.19 12.81 19.61
C MET A 1 0.84 12.88 18.50
N GLY A 2 1.32 11.75 17.96
CA GLY A 2 2.36 11.76 16.93
C GLY A 2 1.81 12.22 15.59
N SER A 3 2.60 13.00 14.82
CA SER A 3 2.30 13.33 13.42
C SER A 3 2.81 12.24 12.48
N VAL A 4 2.30 12.23 11.25
CA VAL A 4 2.76 11.33 10.19
C VAL A 4 4.05 11.88 9.60
N GLU A 5 5.13 11.11 9.71
CA GLU A 5 6.43 11.49 9.16
C GLU A 5 6.45 11.40 7.63
N ALA A 6 5.96 10.30 7.07
CA ALA A 6 6.02 10.07 5.63
C ALA A 6 4.84 9.25 5.11
N VAL A 7 4.41 9.57 3.90
CA VAL A 7 3.42 8.81 3.14
C VAL A 7 4.00 8.45 1.78
N LYS A 8 3.95 7.17 1.42
CA LYS A 8 4.47 6.65 0.15
C LYS A 8 3.35 5.97 -0.63
N TYR A 9 3.17 6.37 -1.88
CA TYR A 9 2.19 5.79 -2.77
C TYR A 9 2.82 5.44 -4.12
N SER A 10 2.63 4.20 -4.55
CA SER A 10 3.08 3.73 -5.86
C SER A 10 1.91 3.08 -6.60
N LYS A 11 1.58 3.58 -7.80
CA LYS A 11 0.48 3.06 -8.62
C LYS A 11 0.91 2.87 -10.07
N CYS A 12 0.61 1.68 -10.60
CA CYS A 12 0.75 1.39 -12.01
C CYS A 12 -0.27 2.19 -12.85
N HIS A 13 0.16 2.75 -13.98
CA HIS A 13 -0.68 3.60 -14.84
C HIS A 13 -0.41 3.41 -16.34
N CYS A 14 -1.41 3.73 -17.16
CA CYS A 14 -1.28 3.73 -18.61
C CYS A 14 -0.26 4.78 -19.10
N ARG A 15 0.50 4.47 -20.16
CA ARG A 15 1.44 5.39 -20.83
C ARG A 15 0.82 6.68 -21.35
N LYS A 16 -0.45 6.64 -21.72
CA LYS A 16 -1.16 7.81 -22.26
C LYS A 16 -1.59 8.80 -21.18
N ARG A 17 -1.43 8.45 -19.91
CA ARG A 17 -1.89 9.29 -18.80
C ARG A 17 -0.82 10.32 -18.46
N SER A 18 -1.21 11.58 -18.36
CA SER A 18 -0.29 12.66 -18.00
C SER A 18 0.14 12.53 -16.53
N ARG A 19 1.39 12.93 -16.24
CA ARG A 19 1.92 12.98 -14.87
C ARG A 19 1.06 13.83 -13.93
N PHE A 20 0.46 14.90 -14.44
CA PHE A 20 -0.43 15.76 -13.66
C PHE A 20 -1.63 14.99 -13.08
N LEU A 21 -2.32 14.20 -13.91
CA LEU A 21 -3.47 13.41 -13.47
C LEU A 21 -3.09 12.29 -12.48
N ILE A 22 -1.89 11.72 -12.64
CA ILE A 22 -1.34 10.73 -11.70
C ILE A 22 -1.05 11.40 -10.35
N HIS A 23 -0.57 12.65 -10.38
CA HIS A 23 -0.31 13.44 -9.20
C HIS A 23 -1.59 13.76 -8.41
N GLU A 24 -2.65 14.17 -9.11
CA GLU A 24 -3.95 14.40 -8.46
C GLU A 24 -4.55 13.12 -7.86
N GLU A 25 -4.49 11.99 -8.56
CA GLU A 25 -4.94 10.71 -8.00
C GLU A 25 -4.12 10.28 -6.77
N GLY A 26 -2.81 10.54 -6.81
CA GLY A 26 -1.92 10.29 -5.68
C GLY A 26 -2.29 11.13 -4.46
N LEU A 27 -2.58 12.42 -4.67
CA LEU A 27 -3.03 13.32 -3.61
C LEU A 27 -4.38 12.90 -3.01
N ARG A 28 -5.31 12.41 -3.83
CA ARG A 28 -6.58 11.84 -3.35
C ARG A 28 -6.38 10.62 -2.45
N ALA A 29 -5.31 9.86 -2.65
CA ALA A 29 -4.98 8.75 -1.75
C ALA A 29 -4.60 9.22 -0.35
N TYR A 30 -4.18 10.47 -0.17
CA TYR A 30 -3.80 11.05 1.12
C TYR A 30 -4.99 11.69 1.85
N GLU A 31 -6.12 11.95 1.18
CA GLU A 31 -7.35 12.47 1.81
C GLU A 31 -7.92 11.56 2.89
N VAL A 32 -7.52 10.28 2.92
CA VAL A 32 -7.93 9.32 3.96
C VAL A 32 -7.23 9.57 5.31
N ILE A 33 -6.15 10.35 5.33
CA ILE A 33 -5.38 10.63 6.55
C ILE A 33 -6.01 11.85 7.25
N PRO A 34 -6.37 11.74 8.54
CA PRO A 34 -6.89 12.88 9.29
C PRO A 34 -5.94 14.08 9.28
N ASN A 35 -6.46 15.26 8.95
CA ASN A 35 -5.68 16.50 8.88
C ASN A 35 -4.94 16.84 10.19
N CYS A 36 -5.44 16.39 11.35
CA CYS A 36 -4.78 16.61 12.64
C CYS A 36 -3.48 15.82 12.81
N LEU A 37 -3.16 14.91 11.90
CA LEU A 37 -1.92 14.13 11.88
C LEU A 37 -0.95 14.58 10.79
N LEU A 38 -1.37 15.50 9.91
CA LEU A 38 -0.57 16.02 8.80
C LEU A 38 -0.04 17.40 9.14
N ASP A 39 1.23 17.65 8.82
CA ASP A 39 1.90 18.94 9.01
C ASP A 39 2.77 19.29 7.80
N GLU A 40 3.39 20.48 7.83
CA GLU A 40 4.26 20.96 6.74
C GLU A 40 5.54 20.11 6.56
N GLN A 41 5.89 19.29 7.55
CA GLN A 41 7.07 18.42 7.52
C GLN A 41 6.73 17.02 7.00
N THR A 42 5.46 16.65 6.86
CA THR A 42 5.05 15.35 6.31
C THR A 42 5.62 15.16 4.90
N ILE A 43 6.39 14.09 4.71
CA ILE A 43 7.06 13.79 3.45
C ILE A 43 6.12 12.98 2.55
N TYR A 44 5.82 13.48 1.36
CA TYR A 44 5.01 12.77 0.36
C TYR A 44 5.88 12.18 -0.76
N LEU A 45 5.84 10.87 -0.92
CA LEU A 45 6.58 10.12 -1.95
C LEU A 45 5.61 9.49 -2.95
N LEU A 46 5.30 10.21 -4.02
CA LEU A 46 4.44 9.72 -5.09
C LEU A 46 5.25 9.11 -6.23
N ASN A 47 5.01 7.83 -6.54
CA ASN A 47 5.70 7.07 -7.58
C ASN A 47 7.22 7.38 -7.61
N PRO A 48 7.97 7.16 -6.51
CA PRO A 48 9.38 7.57 -6.43
C PRO A 48 10.29 6.83 -7.43
N CYS A 49 9.85 5.68 -7.95
CA CYS A 49 10.54 4.97 -9.03
C CYS A 49 10.27 5.59 -10.42
N GLY A 50 9.47 6.65 -10.51
CA GLY A 50 9.05 7.29 -11.75
C GLY A 50 7.93 6.54 -12.44
N ASP A 51 8.13 6.23 -13.71
CA ASP A 51 7.13 5.66 -14.59
C ASP A 51 6.85 4.19 -14.29
N PHE A 52 5.63 3.90 -13.81
CA PHE A 52 5.19 2.55 -13.45
C PHE A 52 4.11 2.08 -14.44
N HIS A 53 4.51 1.43 -15.53
CA HIS A 53 3.60 1.05 -16.62
C HIS A 53 3.26 -0.45 -16.69
N ILE A 54 4.19 -1.30 -16.28
CA ILE A 54 4.03 -2.75 -16.33
C ILE A 54 3.88 -3.22 -14.90
N GLY A 55 2.70 -3.72 -14.54
CA GLY A 55 2.38 -4.20 -13.20
C GLY A 55 1.63 -5.52 -13.24
N GLY A 56 1.22 -5.99 -12.07
CA GLY A 56 0.54 -7.28 -11.93
C GLY A 56 1.45 -8.48 -12.21
N PRO A 57 0.88 -9.66 -12.54
CA PRO A 57 1.63 -10.91 -12.69
C PRO A 57 2.72 -10.88 -13.76
N GLN A 58 2.64 -9.96 -14.73
CA GLN A 58 3.65 -9.78 -15.77
C GLN A 58 4.98 -9.26 -15.19
N CYS A 59 4.94 -8.51 -14.09
CA CYS A 59 6.12 -7.88 -13.48
C CYS A 59 6.58 -8.58 -12.20
N ASP A 60 5.67 -9.20 -11.45
CA ASP A 60 5.98 -9.86 -10.18
C ASP A 60 5.03 -11.04 -9.94
N ALA A 61 5.58 -12.20 -9.59
CA ALA A 61 4.81 -13.42 -9.41
C ALA A 61 4.02 -13.37 -8.09
N GLY A 62 2.69 -13.55 -8.18
CA GLY A 62 1.81 -13.61 -7.01
C GLY A 62 1.63 -15.02 -6.49
N LEU A 63 1.69 -15.22 -5.16
CA LEU A 63 1.29 -16.46 -4.49
C LEU A 63 0.35 -16.15 -3.32
N THR A 64 -0.61 -17.05 -3.09
CA THR A 64 -1.52 -16.99 -1.93
C THR A 64 -0.74 -17.00 -0.62
N GLY A 65 -1.17 -16.20 0.36
CA GLY A 65 -0.56 -16.18 1.69
C GLY A 65 0.77 -15.44 1.79
N ARG A 66 1.11 -14.59 0.81
CA ARG A 66 2.37 -13.80 0.82
C ARG A 66 2.21 -12.36 1.34
N LYS A 67 1.05 -12.02 1.92
CA LYS A 67 0.73 -10.69 2.47
C LYS A 67 0.19 -10.74 3.91
N ILE A 68 0.51 -11.79 4.67
CA ILE A 68 -0.04 -12.05 6.02
C ILE A 68 0.13 -10.92 7.05
N ILE A 69 1.20 -10.12 6.97
CA ILE A 69 1.39 -8.98 7.86
C ILE A 69 0.52 -7.78 7.45
N VAL A 70 0.29 -7.62 6.15
CA VAL A 70 -0.65 -6.61 5.62
C VAL A 70 -2.09 -6.99 5.97
N ASP A 71 -2.41 -8.29 5.94
CA ASP A 71 -3.74 -8.81 6.26
C ASP A 71 -4.11 -8.71 7.75
N THR A 72 -3.14 -8.45 8.63
CA THR A 72 -3.34 -8.41 10.09
C THR A 72 -3.06 -7.02 10.68
N TYR A 73 -1.96 -6.88 11.40
CA TYR A 73 -1.72 -5.73 12.28
C TYR A 73 -0.63 -4.79 11.76
N GLY A 74 -0.22 -4.93 10.49
CA GLY A 74 0.76 -4.04 9.87
C GLY A 74 2.13 -4.03 10.56
N GLY A 75 2.49 -5.15 11.21
CA GLY A 75 3.76 -5.30 11.93
C GLY A 75 3.68 -5.02 13.43
N TRP A 76 2.53 -4.57 13.94
CA TRP A 76 2.28 -4.45 15.37
C TRP A 76 1.88 -5.80 15.99
N GLY A 77 2.23 -6.03 17.26
CA GLY A 77 1.90 -7.27 17.96
C GLY A 77 2.68 -8.48 17.46
N ALA A 78 1.99 -9.59 17.19
CA ALA A 78 2.59 -10.84 16.71
C ALA A 78 1.66 -11.56 15.70
N HIS A 79 2.26 -12.45 14.90
CA HIS A 79 1.57 -13.27 13.91
C HIS A 79 2.23 -14.67 13.84
N GLY A 80 1.49 -15.76 14.06
CA GLY A 80 2.07 -17.11 14.10
C GLY A 80 2.36 -17.77 12.75
N GLY A 81 2.04 -17.08 11.65
CA GLY A 81 2.59 -17.34 10.32
C GLY A 81 1.65 -18.04 9.34
N GLY A 82 0.44 -18.42 9.78
CA GLY A 82 -0.56 -19.02 8.90
C GLY A 82 -1.24 -18.00 7.98
N ALA A 83 -1.41 -18.33 6.70
CA ALA A 83 -2.22 -17.52 5.79
C ALA A 83 -3.73 -17.73 6.00
N PHE A 84 -4.55 -16.71 5.72
CA PHE A 84 -6.02 -16.80 5.73
C PHE A 84 -6.58 -17.37 4.44
N SER A 85 -6.25 -16.74 3.31
CA SER A 85 -6.86 -17.02 2.02
C SER A 85 -6.62 -18.45 1.53
N GLY A 86 -7.66 -19.09 0.97
CA GLY A 86 -7.60 -20.44 0.42
C GLY A 86 -7.81 -21.57 1.43
N LYS A 87 -8.12 -21.24 2.69
CA LYS A 87 -8.47 -22.22 3.71
C LYS A 87 -9.98 -22.21 4.00
N ASP A 88 -10.53 -23.38 4.30
CA ASP A 88 -11.88 -23.51 4.84
C ASP A 88 -11.91 -23.05 6.33
N PRO A 89 -13.08 -22.62 6.86
CA PRO A 89 -13.16 -22.00 8.18
C PRO A 89 -12.85 -22.96 9.34
N THR A 90 -12.69 -24.26 9.09
CA THR A 90 -12.24 -25.21 10.12
C THR A 90 -10.75 -25.12 10.40
N LYS A 91 -9.97 -24.48 9.53
CA LYS A 91 -8.52 -24.34 9.69
C LYS A 91 -8.19 -23.20 10.64
N VAL A 92 -7.80 -23.57 11.85
CA VAL A 92 -7.28 -22.64 12.85
C VAL A 92 -5.96 -22.04 12.37
N ILE A 93 -5.79 -20.74 12.59
CA ILE A 93 -4.63 -19.96 12.21
C ILE A 93 -4.04 -19.44 13.52
N HIS A 94 -2.84 -19.92 13.84
CA HIS A 94 -2.05 -19.46 14.98
C HIS A 94 -1.10 -18.34 14.53
#